data_AF-A0A951A284-F1
#
_entry.id   AF-A0A951A284-F1
#
_cell.length_a   1.000
_cell.length_b   1.000
_cell.length_c   1.000
_cell.angle_alpha   90.00
_cell.angle_beta   90.00
_cell.angle_gamma   90.00
#
_symmetry.space_group_name_H-M   'P 1'
#
loop_
_entity.id
_entity.type
_entity.pdbx_description
1 polymer ?
#
loop_
_entity_poly.entity_id
_entity_poly.type
_entity_poly.pdbx_seq_one_letter_code
_entity_poly.pdbx_strand_id
1 'polypeptide(L)'
;MDLVTLLAGCALSFNTATADTGISRPPCRPEPSWAITDSAVAWPANGRSPDVEWWSPLIAEASRRFAISEELIRKVMRVESRGDGTATSRKGAIGLMQVMPRTYAELRKRYSLGTDPYAPRDNIMAGVAYLREMLDRYGATGFLAAYNAGPGRYEEYLTSGRVLPDETMQYLATVGQLPDANAASDGVTTNPSLFVVPNNSSAIAPQSAAGNLFVPVSTIGSHP
;
A
#
# COMPACT_ATOMS: atom_id res chain seq x y z
N MET A 1 67.11 -14.25 20.31
CA MET A 1 67.65 -15.12 21.35
C MET A 1 66.47 -15.78 22.03
N ASP A 2 65.92 -16.82 21.39
CA ASP A 2 66.34 -18.23 21.51
C ASP A 2 65.50 -18.87 22.64
N LEU A 3 64.89 -20.05 22.50
CA LEU A 3 65.44 -21.24 21.90
C LEU A 3 64.31 -22.24 21.56
N VAL A 4 64.40 -22.80 20.36
CA VAL A 4 63.84 -24.08 19.93
C VAL A 4 64.61 -25.21 20.63
N THR A 5 63.98 -26.27 21.15
CA THR A 5 64.51 -27.66 21.29
C THR A 5 63.36 -28.60 21.71
N LEU A 6 62.80 -29.42 20.80
CA LEU A 6 63.18 -30.79 20.43
C LEU A 6 62.77 -31.85 21.48
N LEU A 7 61.87 -32.76 21.09
CA LEU A 7 62.13 -34.20 21.20
C LEU A 7 61.17 -35.01 20.33
N ALA A 8 61.80 -35.83 19.49
CA ALA A 8 61.19 -36.80 18.60
C ALA A 8 60.73 -38.05 19.37
N GLY A 9 59.65 -38.67 18.90
CA GLY A 9 59.24 -40.02 19.26
C GLY A 9 58.71 -40.72 18.01
N CYS A 10 59.55 -41.55 17.41
CA CYS A 10 59.26 -42.39 16.26
C CYS A 10 58.67 -43.72 16.75
N ALA A 11 57.54 -44.18 16.18
CA ALA A 11 57.28 -45.61 15.91
C ALA A 11 55.96 -45.84 15.14
N LEU A 12 56.15 -46.20 13.88
CA LEU A 12 55.36 -47.06 12.98
C LEU A 12 54.06 -47.74 13.48
N SER A 13 52.98 -47.40 12.76
CA SER A 13 52.02 -48.28 12.05
C SER A 13 51.43 -49.52 12.75
N PHE A 14 50.11 -49.54 12.91
CA PHE A 14 49.23 -50.61 12.43
C PHE A 14 47.85 -50.04 12.08
N ASN A 15 47.42 -50.30 10.85
CA ASN A 15 46.12 -49.93 10.30
C ASN A 15 45.11 -51.02 10.68
N THR A 16 43.99 -50.66 11.31
CA THR A 16 42.74 -51.42 11.18
C THR A 16 41.58 -50.45 11.03
N ALA A 17 40.95 -50.55 9.86
CA ALA A 17 39.64 -49.98 9.58
C ALA A 17 38.59 -50.58 10.53
N THR A 18 37.61 -49.77 10.93
CA THR A 18 36.15 -50.00 10.78
C THR A 18 35.39 -49.22 11.86
N ALA A 19 34.60 -48.25 11.43
CA ALA A 19 33.29 -47.91 11.98
C ALA A 19 32.64 -46.86 11.07
N ASP A 20 32.20 -47.35 9.91
CA ASP A 20 31.19 -46.72 9.07
C ASP A 20 29.86 -46.77 9.84
N THR A 21 29.53 -45.71 10.58
CA THR A 21 28.17 -45.50 11.05
C THR A 21 27.38 -44.84 9.93
N GLY A 22 26.78 -45.71 9.10
CA GLY A 22 25.77 -45.34 8.14
C GLY A 22 24.60 -44.62 8.80
N ILE A 23 24.51 -43.31 8.56
CA ILE A 23 23.22 -42.61 8.51
C ILE A 23 22.98 -42.31 7.03
N SER A 24 22.29 -43.26 6.39
CA SER A 24 21.71 -43.07 5.07
C SER A 24 20.84 -41.80 5.09
N ARG A 25 21.17 -40.82 4.24
CA ARG A 25 20.28 -39.69 3.97
C ARG A 25 18.96 -40.25 3.42
N PRO A 26 17.78 -39.92 4.00
CA PRO A 26 16.52 -40.32 3.38
C PRO A 26 16.45 -39.75 1.96
N PRO A 27 15.90 -40.50 0.98
CA PRO A 27 15.71 -39.97 -0.37
C PRO A 27 14.82 -38.71 -0.28
N CYS A 28 15.20 -37.66 -1.01
CA CYS A 28 14.38 -36.46 -1.18
C CYS A 28 12.95 -36.89 -1.52
N ARG A 29 12.01 -36.65 -0.61
CA ARG A 29 10.59 -36.59 -0.99
C ARG A 29 10.39 -35.32 -1.82
N PRO A 30 9.62 -35.36 -2.91
CA PRO A 30 9.11 -34.14 -3.50
C PRO A 30 8.24 -33.42 -2.46
N GLU A 31 8.56 -32.16 -2.19
CA GLU A 31 7.80 -31.25 -1.33
C GLU A 31 6.34 -31.14 -1.82
N PRO A 32 5.35 -30.97 -0.91
CA PRO A 32 3.96 -30.77 -1.32
C PRO A 32 3.83 -29.50 -2.16
N SER A 33 3.08 -29.60 -3.26
CA SER A 33 2.97 -28.61 -4.35
C SER A 33 2.38 -27.23 -4.00
N TRP A 34 2.15 -26.94 -2.72
CA TRP A 34 1.69 -25.64 -2.22
C TRP A 34 2.76 -24.88 -1.43
N ALA A 35 3.93 -25.49 -1.19
CA ALA A 35 5.10 -24.77 -0.70
C ALA A 35 5.53 -23.77 -1.78
N ILE A 36 5.02 -22.54 -1.70
CA ILE A 36 5.46 -21.42 -2.52
C ILE A 36 6.93 -21.21 -2.16
N THR A 37 7.81 -21.75 -3.01
CA THR A 37 9.22 -21.39 -3.00
C THR A 37 9.32 -19.88 -3.14
N ASP A 38 10.35 -19.33 -2.51
CA ASP A 38 10.88 -17.98 -2.66
C ASP A 38 11.36 -17.74 -4.11
N SER A 39 10.48 -18.02 -5.07
CA SER A 39 10.65 -17.83 -6.49
C SER A 39 10.32 -16.38 -6.74
N ALA A 40 11.37 -15.58 -6.53
CA ALA A 40 11.75 -14.45 -7.37
C ALA A 40 10.66 -14.15 -8.39
N VAL A 41 9.81 -13.22 -8.01
CA VAL A 41 9.00 -12.43 -8.92
C VAL A 41 9.98 -11.85 -9.95
N ALA A 42 10.14 -12.56 -11.08
CA ALA A 42 11.23 -12.37 -12.01
C ALA A 42 11.06 -11.04 -12.73
N TRP A 43 12.04 -10.15 -12.63
CA TRP A 43 11.95 -8.84 -13.24
C TRP A 43 11.78 -8.97 -14.76
N PRO A 44 10.85 -8.22 -15.40
CA PRO A 44 10.75 -8.20 -16.84
C PRO A 44 12.09 -7.71 -17.42
N ALA A 45 12.77 -8.57 -18.19
CA ALA A 45 14.11 -8.38 -18.75
C ALA A 45 14.22 -7.20 -19.76
N ASN A 46 13.09 -6.55 -20.05
CA ASN A 46 12.91 -5.49 -21.03
C ASN A 46 13.09 -4.07 -20.46
N GLY A 47 13.69 -3.94 -19.27
CA GLY A 47 14.11 -2.63 -18.70
C GLY A 47 12.95 -1.69 -18.35
N ARG A 48 11.71 -2.21 -18.33
CA ARG A 48 10.52 -1.47 -17.90
C ARG A 48 10.18 -1.97 -16.50
N SER A 49 10.11 -1.06 -15.52
CA SER A 49 9.64 -1.42 -14.18
C SER A 49 8.31 -2.17 -14.29
N PRO A 50 8.09 -3.21 -13.47
CA PRO A 50 6.83 -3.94 -13.51
C PRO A 50 5.67 -2.96 -13.33
N ASP A 51 4.62 -3.08 -14.15
CA ASP A 51 3.39 -2.34 -13.87
C ASP A 51 2.84 -2.81 -12.52
N VAL A 52 2.06 -1.96 -11.87
CA VAL A 52 1.45 -2.20 -10.55
C VAL A 52 0.77 -3.57 -10.47
N GLU A 53 0.16 -4.03 -11.57
CA GLU A 53 -0.54 -5.33 -11.62
C GLU A 53 0.36 -6.54 -11.38
N TRP A 54 1.66 -6.41 -11.64
CA TRP A 54 2.67 -7.44 -11.33
C TRP A 54 2.70 -7.80 -9.84
N TRP A 55 2.30 -6.86 -8.98
CA TRP A 55 2.26 -7.03 -7.53
C TRP A 55 0.90 -7.46 -6.99
N SER A 56 -0.07 -7.80 -7.86
CA SER A 56 -1.46 -8.13 -7.47
C SER A 56 -1.58 -9.14 -6.32
N PRO A 57 -0.84 -10.27 -6.28
CA PRO A 57 -0.94 -11.21 -5.17
C PRO A 57 -0.55 -10.60 -3.82
N LEU A 58 0.49 -9.75 -3.81
CA LEU A 58 1.00 -9.08 -2.61
C LEU A 58 0.07 -7.94 -2.19
N ILE A 59 -0.50 -7.22 -3.16
CA ILE A 59 -1.53 -6.20 -2.92
C ILE A 59 -2.78 -6.84 -2.28
N ALA A 60 -3.23 -7.97 -2.80
CA ALA A 60 -4.37 -8.71 -2.27
C ALA A 60 -4.09 -9.25 -0.85
N GLU A 61 -2.88 -9.74 -0.58
CA GLU A 61 -2.44 -10.13 0.77
C GLU A 61 -2.52 -8.94 1.75
N ALA A 62 -1.91 -7.81 1.40
CA ALA A 62 -1.90 -6.63 2.25
C ALA A 62 -3.29 -6.04 2.46
N SER A 63 -4.12 -6.02 1.40
CA SER A 63 -5.51 -5.57 1.46
C SER A 63 -6.31 -6.35 2.49
N ARG A 64 -6.26 -7.69 2.44
CA ARG A 64 -6.95 -8.56 3.42
C ARG A 64 -6.44 -8.36 4.83
N ARG A 65 -5.12 -8.17 5.02
CA ARG A 65 -4.51 -8.04 6.35
C ARG A 65 -4.87 -6.72 7.03
N PHE A 66 -4.94 -5.62 6.28
CA PHE A 66 -5.06 -4.28 6.84
C PHE A 66 -6.39 -3.59 6.52
N ALA A 67 -7.32 -4.29 5.85
CA ALA A 67 -8.63 -3.75 5.47
C ALA A 67 -8.55 -2.43 4.70
N ILE A 68 -7.61 -2.34 3.76
CA ILE A 68 -7.48 -1.26 2.78
C ILE A 68 -7.82 -1.84 1.40
N SER A 69 -8.71 -1.20 0.65
CA SER A 69 -9.11 -1.70 -0.67
C SER A 69 -7.90 -1.83 -1.61
N GLU A 70 -7.82 -2.92 -2.37
CA GLU A 70 -6.75 -3.11 -3.36
C GLU A 70 -6.65 -1.96 -4.37
N GLU A 71 -7.79 -1.38 -4.76
CA GLU A 71 -7.85 -0.24 -5.66
C GLU A 71 -7.06 0.97 -5.13
N LEU A 72 -7.30 1.37 -3.89
CA LEU A 72 -6.54 2.43 -3.24
C LEU A 72 -5.05 2.10 -3.15
N ILE A 73 -4.68 0.85 -2.86
CA ILE A 73 -3.28 0.40 -2.81
C ILE A 73 -2.63 0.58 -4.19
N ARG A 74 -3.32 0.16 -5.27
CA ARG A 74 -2.85 0.35 -6.65
C ARG A 74 -2.67 1.83 -6.98
N LYS A 75 -3.63 2.69 -6.63
CA LYS A 75 -3.57 4.14 -6.88
C LYS A 75 -2.37 4.77 -6.17
N VAL A 76 -2.19 4.48 -4.88
CA VAL A 76 -1.03 4.95 -4.11
C VAL A 76 0.27 4.45 -4.74
N MET A 77 0.43 3.15 -4.97
CA MET A 77 1.65 2.59 -5.57
C MET A 77 1.99 3.23 -6.94
N ARG A 78 0.96 3.50 -7.76
CA ARG A 78 1.15 4.14 -9.08
C ARG A 78 1.70 5.56 -8.96
N VAL A 79 1.22 6.34 -7.98
CA VAL A 79 1.72 7.69 -7.69
C VAL A 79 3.11 7.65 -7.08
N GLU A 80 3.35 6.74 -6.14
CA GLU A 80 4.59 6.67 -5.35
C GLU A 80 5.78 6.17 -6.17
N SER A 81 5.65 5.06 -6.89
CA SER A 81 6.77 4.39 -7.56
C SER A 81 6.49 3.96 -9.00
N ARG A 82 5.23 4.02 -9.46
CA ARG A 82 4.79 3.40 -10.72
C ARG A 82 5.09 1.89 -10.79
N GLY A 83 5.18 1.21 -9.65
CA GLY A 83 5.51 -0.21 -9.57
C GLY A 83 7.02 -0.53 -9.55
N ASP A 84 7.89 0.50 -9.48
CA ASP A 84 9.34 0.33 -9.31
C ASP A 84 9.70 -0.05 -7.85
N GLY A 85 10.03 -1.32 -7.65
CA GLY A 85 10.43 -1.84 -6.34
C GLY A 85 11.76 -1.32 -5.81
N THR A 86 12.58 -0.69 -6.65
CA THR A 86 13.87 -0.09 -6.27
C THR A 86 13.85 1.42 -6.12
N ALA A 87 12.68 2.05 -6.29
CA ALA A 87 12.54 3.49 -6.25
C ALA A 87 13.04 4.08 -4.92
N THR A 88 13.88 5.13 -5.01
CA THR A 88 14.29 5.95 -3.87
C THR A 88 14.07 7.42 -4.21
N SER A 89 13.24 8.12 -3.44
CA SER A 89 13.03 9.56 -3.68
C SER A 89 14.22 10.40 -3.23
N ARG A 90 14.28 11.66 -3.67
CA ARG A 90 15.27 12.65 -3.18
C ARG A 90 15.23 12.87 -1.67
N LYS A 91 14.07 12.62 -1.03
CA LYS A 91 13.89 12.72 0.43
C LYS A 91 14.25 11.42 1.15
N GLY A 92 14.59 10.37 0.41
CA GLY A 92 14.96 9.06 0.94
C GLY A 92 13.79 8.11 1.20
N ALA A 93 12.60 8.37 0.65
CA ALA A 93 11.50 7.41 0.68
C ALA A 93 11.81 6.19 -0.21
N ILE A 94 11.43 4.98 0.20
CA ILE A 94 11.94 3.73 -0.38
C ILE A 94 10.86 2.76 -0.85
N GLY A 95 11.12 2.13 -2.00
CA GLY A 95 10.37 1.01 -2.57
C GLY A 95 9.00 1.38 -3.14
N LEU A 96 8.19 0.34 -3.36
CA LEU A 96 6.89 0.39 -4.05
C LEU A 96 5.91 1.43 -3.48
N MET A 97 5.86 1.53 -2.15
CA MET A 97 4.93 2.40 -1.43
C MET A 97 5.59 3.66 -0.88
N GLN A 98 6.87 3.92 -1.24
CA GLN A 98 7.66 5.08 -0.79
C GLN A 98 7.56 5.34 0.73
N VAL A 99 7.78 4.30 1.52
CA VAL A 99 7.80 4.42 2.99
C VAL A 99 9.07 5.15 3.41
N MET A 100 9.03 6.01 4.42
CA MET A 100 10.27 6.61 4.95
C MET A 100 11.10 5.58 5.75
N PRO A 101 12.44 5.57 5.69
CA PRO A 101 13.27 4.56 6.35
C PRO A 101 13.03 4.43 7.85
N ARG A 102 12.84 5.56 8.54
CA ARG A 102 12.48 5.59 9.96
C ARG A 102 11.12 4.91 10.21
N THR A 103 10.13 5.24 9.40
CA THR A 103 8.78 4.64 9.47
C THR A 103 8.86 3.13 9.22
N TYR A 104 9.59 2.67 8.20
CA TYR A 104 9.79 1.24 7.95
C TYR A 104 10.43 0.53 9.16
N ALA A 105 11.43 1.14 9.79
CA ALA A 105 12.09 0.56 10.97
C ALA A 105 11.13 0.35 12.16
N GLU A 106 10.13 1.22 12.32
CA GLU A 106 9.08 1.09 13.33
C GLU A 106 8.06 0.01 12.93
N LEU A 107 7.59 0.05 11.68
CA LEU A 107 6.59 -0.89 11.14
C LEU A 107 7.11 -2.33 11.11
N ARG A 108 8.37 -2.54 10.71
CA ARG A 108 8.95 -3.90 10.64
C ARG A 108 8.97 -4.60 11.99
N LYS A 109 9.18 -3.86 13.08
CA LYS A 109 9.13 -4.40 14.44
C LYS A 109 7.70 -4.75 14.82
N ARG A 110 6.74 -3.87 14.49
CA ARG A 110 5.32 -4.01 14.85
C ARG A 110 4.62 -5.14 14.08
N TYR A 111 4.98 -5.33 12.82
CA TYR A 111 4.31 -6.27 11.91
C TYR A 111 5.15 -7.48 11.53
N SER A 112 6.31 -7.66 12.18
CA SER A 112 7.26 -8.76 11.97
C SER A 112 7.74 -8.89 10.52
N LEU A 113 8.18 -7.76 9.95
CA LEU A 113 8.69 -7.70 8.57
C LEU A 113 10.22 -7.90 8.52
N GLY A 114 10.73 -8.26 7.34
CA GLY A 114 12.15 -8.45 7.07
C GLY A 114 13.00 -7.19 7.27
N THR A 115 14.31 -7.35 7.14
CA THR A 115 15.28 -6.26 7.32
C THR A 115 15.49 -5.42 6.07
N ASP A 116 15.19 -5.99 4.89
CA ASP A 116 15.33 -5.30 3.61
C ASP A 116 14.05 -4.51 3.29
N PRO A 117 14.10 -3.16 3.29
CA PRO A 117 12.94 -2.35 2.98
C PRO A 117 12.57 -2.29 1.50
N TYR A 118 13.41 -2.79 0.60
CA TYR A 118 13.11 -2.92 -0.83
C TYR A 118 12.48 -4.27 -1.17
N ALA A 119 12.46 -5.23 -0.23
CA ALA A 119 11.76 -6.50 -0.42
C ALA A 119 10.27 -6.22 -0.74
N PRO A 120 9.76 -6.57 -1.95
CA PRO A 120 8.47 -6.08 -2.43
C PRO A 120 7.31 -6.36 -1.49
N ARG A 121 7.22 -7.58 -0.96
CA ARG A 121 6.18 -7.98 -0.02
C ARG A 121 6.23 -7.14 1.24
N ASP A 122 7.40 -6.98 1.85
CA ASP A 122 7.53 -6.26 3.12
C ASP A 122 7.32 -4.76 2.94
N ASN A 123 7.73 -4.18 1.80
CA ASN A 123 7.47 -2.77 1.49
C ASN A 123 5.97 -2.50 1.31
N ILE A 124 5.26 -3.36 0.56
CA ILE A 124 3.80 -3.28 0.40
C ILE A 124 3.11 -3.42 1.77
N MET A 125 3.49 -4.43 2.56
CA MET A 125 2.90 -4.66 3.88
C MET A 125 3.12 -3.47 4.81
N ALA A 126 4.33 -2.89 4.83
CA ALA A 126 4.63 -1.68 5.59
C ALA A 126 3.80 -0.49 5.12
N GLY A 127 3.78 -0.20 3.82
CA GLY A 127 3.04 0.94 3.27
C GLY A 127 1.54 0.85 3.52
N VAL A 128 0.94 -0.33 3.34
CA VAL A 128 -0.50 -0.53 3.56
C VAL A 128 -0.84 -0.52 5.05
N ALA A 129 0.01 -1.07 5.92
CA ALA A 129 -0.15 -0.92 7.36
C ALA A 129 -0.12 0.57 7.78
N TYR A 130 0.79 1.35 7.20
CA TYR A 130 0.88 2.76 7.48
C TYR A 130 -0.34 3.55 6.98
N LEU A 131 -0.87 3.22 5.80
CA LEU A 131 -2.14 3.76 5.32
C LEU A 131 -3.29 3.48 6.31
N ARG A 132 -3.39 2.25 6.82
CA ARG A 132 -4.37 1.87 7.85
C ARG A 132 -4.22 2.70 9.12
N GLU A 133 -3.00 2.85 9.61
CA GLU A 133 -2.73 3.69 10.80
C GLU A 133 -3.12 5.15 10.60
N MET A 134 -2.87 5.72 9.41
CA MET A 134 -3.30 7.08 9.09
C MET A 134 -4.84 7.17 8.98
N LEU A 135 -5.48 6.14 8.44
CA LEU A 135 -6.94 6.08 8.32
C LEU A 135 -7.61 5.97 9.69
N ASP A 136 -7.08 5.15 10.59
CA ASP A 136 -7.54 5.05 11.97
C ASP A 136 -7.38 6.38 12.73
N ARG A 137 -6.27 7.09 12.50
CA ARG A 137 -5.94 8.30 13.25
C ARG A 137 -6.64 9.56 12.75
N TYR A 138 -6.81 9.71 11.44
CA TYR A 138 -7.27 10.96 10.82
C TYR A 138 -8.56 10.81 10.01
N GLY A 139 -9.10 9.60 9.89
CA GLY A 139 -10.31 9.34 9.13
C GLY A 139 -10.14 9.50 7.62
N ALA A 140 -11.24 9.30 6.90
CA ALA A 140 -11.26 9.24 5.43
C ALA A 140 -10.83 10.54 4.74
N THR A 141 -10.94 11.68 5.42
CA THR A 141 -10.59 13.00 4.87
C THR A 141 -9.12 13.34 5.04
N GLY A 142 -8.45 12.83 6.08
CA GLY A 142 -7.10 13.25 6.45
C GLY A 142 -5.99 12.25 6.17
N PHE A 143 -6.33 10.97 6.00
CA PHE A 143 -5.31 9.92 6.01
C PHE A 143 -4.29 10.01 4.87
N LEU A 144 -4.70 10.35 3.64
CA LEU A 144 -3.77 10.51 2.52
C LEU A 144 -2.86 11.71 2.70
N ALA A 145 -3.38 12.80 3.27
CA ALA A 145 -2.59 13.99 3.55
C ALA A 145 -1.53 13.68 4.61
N ALA A 146 -1.92 12.98 5.69
CA ALA A 146 -1.01 12.54 6.74
C ALA A 146 0.03 11.52 6.26
N TYR A 147 -0.37 10.60 5.36
CA TYR A 147 0.55 9.62 4.75
C TYR A 147 1.68 10.32 3.99
N ASN A 148 1.34 11.28 3.12
CA ASN A 148 2.30 11.97 2.26
C ASN A 148 3.09 13.07 2.99
N ALA A 149 2.41 13.93 3.76
CA ALA A 149 3.06 15.06 4.45
C ALA A 149 3.79 14.63 5.73
N GLY A 150 3.41 13.49 6.29
CA GLY A 150 3.77 13.01 7.62
C GLY A 150 2.75 13.45 8.69
N PRO A 151 2.49 12.60 9.70
CA PRO A 151 1.46 12.83 10.72
C PRO A 151 1.69 14.12 11.52
N GLY A 152 2.94 14.40 11.93
CA GLY A 152 3.25 15.62 12.67
C GLY A 152 2.98 16.90 11.89
N ARG A 153 3.27 16.93 10.58
CA ARG A 153 2.95 18.08 9.73
C ARG A 153 1.45 18.23 9.53
N TYR A 154 0.72 17.12 9.38
CA TYR A 154 -0.73 17.15 9.27
C TYR A 154 -1.39 17.60 10.57
N GLU A 155 -0.85 17.21 11.73
CA GLU A 155 -1.27 17.72 13.04
C GLU A 155 -1.06 19.22 13.17
N GLU A 156 0.11 19.74 12.78
CA GLU A 156 0.36 21.19 12.76
C GLU A 156 -0.63 21.93 11.86
N TYR A 157 -0.99 21.36 10.71
CA TYR A 157 -2.04 21.92 9.85
C TYR A 157 -3.39 22.01 10.58
N LEU A 158 -3.80 20.93 11.27
CA LEU A 158 -5.06 20.89 12.01
C LEU A 158 -5.09 21.85 13.20
N THR A 159 -3.97 22.01 13.92
CA THR A 159 -3.94 22.79 15.18
C THR A 159 -3.58 24.26 14.98
N SER A 160 -2.68 24.57 14.05
CA SER A 160 -2.12 25.91 13.85
C SER A 160 -2.52 26.57 12.53
N GLY A 161 -3.17 25.82 11.63
CA GLY A 161 -3.50 26.30 10.29
C GLY A 161 -2.28 26.40 9.37
N ARG A 162 -1.13 25.81 9.74
CA ARG A 162 0.06 25.76 8.88
C ARG A 162 -0.29 25.09 7.56
N VAL A 163 -0.11 25.81 6.45
CA VAL A 163 -0.43 25.32 5.10
C VAL A 163 0.34 24.03 4.77
N LEU A 164 -0.34 23.06 4.19
CA LEU A 164 0.27 21.83 3.68
C LEU A 164 1.13 22.14 2.44
N PRO A 165 2.23 21.39 2.20
CA PRO A 165 3.05 21.57 1.01
C PRO A 165 2.24 21.39 -0.26
N ASP A 166 2.57 22.17 -1.31
CA ASP A 166 1.92 22.05 -2.63
C ASP A 166 2.01 20.62 -3.19
N GLU A 167 3.12 19.94 -2.93
CA GLU A 167 3.33 18.52 -3.26
C GLU A 167 2.26 17.61 -2.66
N THR A 168 1.83 17.87 -1.42
CA THR A 168 0.76 17.10 -0.77
C THR A 168 -0.59 17.41 -1.39
N MET A 169 -0.87 18.67 -1.73
CA MET A 169 -2.12 19.03 -2.42
C MET A 169 -2.19 18.38 -3.80
N GLN A 170 -1.07 18.37 -4.54
CA GLN A 170 -0.96 17.70 -5.83
C GLN A 170 -1.08 16.17 -5.70
N TYR A 171 -0.51 15.59 -4.64
CA TYR A 171 -0.65 14.17 -4.33
C TYR A 171 -2.11 13.77 -4.15
N LEU A 172 -2.86 14.52 -3.32
CA LEU A 172 -4.28 14.27 -3.08
C LEU A 172 -5.10 14.35 -4.36
N ALA A 173 -4.87 15.39 -5.17
CA ALA A 173 -5.54 15.54 -6.45
C ALA A 173 -5.24 14.37 -7.41
N THR A 174 -3.98 13.93 -7.45
CA THR A 174 -3.56 12.84 -8.34
C THR A 174 -4.18 11.51 -7.92
N VAL A 175 -4.09 11.14 -6.63
CA VAL A 175 -4.67 9.89 -6.13
C VAL A 175 -6.19 9.87 -6.31
N GLY A 176 -6.87 10.98 -6.06
CA GLY A 176 -8.33 11.09 -6.21
C GLY A 176 -8.85 11.04 -7.65
N GLN A 177 -8.02 11.40 -8.64
CA GLN A 177 -8.40 11.41 -10.06
C GLN A 177 -8.04 10.11 -10.80
N LEU A 178 -7.22 9.23 -10.21
CA LEU A 178 -6.88 7.97 -10.87
C LEU A 178 -8.14 7.11 -11.00
N PRO A 179 -8.47 6.64 -12.23
CA PRO A 179 -9.60 5.75 -12.45
C PRO A 179 -9.31 4.37 -11.87
N ASP A 180 -10.38 3.63 -11.62
CA ASP A 180 -10.27 2.26 -11.11
C ASP A 180 -9.72 1.36 -12.22
N ALA A 181 -8.69 0.57 -11.92
CA ALA A 181 -8.02 -0.27 -12.93
C ALA A 181 -8.99 -1.28 -13.60
N ASN A 182 -10.10 -1.62 -12.94
CA ASN A 182 -11.14 -2.51 -13.44
C ASN A 182 -12.22 -1.77 -14.27
N ALA A 183 -12.31 -0.44 -14.20
CA ALA A 183 -13.30 0.32 -14.97
C ALA A 183 -12.92 0.45 -16.46
N ALA A 184 -11.64 0.25 -16.81
CA ALA A 184 -11.16 0.31 -18.19
C ALA A 184 -11.39 -0.99 -18.98
N SER A 185 -11.75 -2.09 -18.32
CA SER A 185 -12.02 -3.40 -18.94
C SER A 185 -13.51 -3.68 -19.18
N ASP A 186 -14.41 -2.88 -18.59
CA ASP A 186 -15.84 -3.01 -18.83
C ASP A 186 -16.29 -1.99 -19.88
N GLY A 187 -16.31 -2.44 -21.13
CA GLY A 187 -16.97 -1.75 -22.25
C GLY A 187 -18.49 -1.76 -22.10
N VAL A 188 -19.01 -1.27 -20.97
CA VAL A 188 -20.44 -1.14 -20.72
C VAL A 188 -20.78 0.34 -20.61
N THR A 189 -21.46 0.84 -21.63
CA THR A 189 -22.17 2.13 -21.64
C THR A 189 -23.15 2.18 -20.47
N THR A 190 -22.73 2.74 -19.34
CA THR A 190 -23.65 3.20 -18.30
C THR A 190 -23.41 4.68 -18.06
N ASN A 191 -24.49 5.46 -18.23
CA ASN A 191 -24.52 6.90 -17.99
C ASN A 191 -23.97 7.24 -16.59
N PRO A 192 -23.13 8.27 -16.44
CA PRO A 192 -22.63 8.67 -15.14
C PRO A 192 -23.79 9.18 -14.28
N SER A 193 -24.12 8.41 -13.24
CA SER A 193 -25.07 8.82 -12.23
C SER A 193 -24.52 10.03 -11.48
N LEU A 194 -25.18 11.15 -11.71
CA LEU A 194 -24.99 12.44 -11.07
C LEU A 194 -25.26 12.29 -9.55
N PHE A 195 -24.21 12.34 -8.72
CA PHE A 195 -24.40 12.50 -7.28
C PHE A 195 -24.81 13.95 -7.00
N VAL A 196 -26.12 14.20 -6.92
CA VAL A 196 -26.68 15.45 -6.39
C VAL A 196 -26.71 15.36 -4.86
N VAL A 197 -25.92 16.19 -4.19
CA VAL A 197 -26.06 16.48 -2.76
C VAL A 197 -27.19 17.50 -2.61
N PRO A 198 -28.28 17.24 -1.85
CA PRO A 198 -29.27 18.27 -1.58
C PRO A 198 -28.76 19.18 -0.48
N ASN A 199 -28.21 20.34 -0.85
CA ASN A 199 -27.99 21.43 0.11
C ASN A 199 -29.28 22.24 0.23
N ASN A 200 -29.95 22.09 1.37
CA ASN A 200 -31.07 22.90 1.78
C ASN A 200 -30.54 24.06 2.63
N SER A 201 -30.44 25.27 2.04
CA SER A 201 -30.56 26.57 2.72
C SER A 201 -30.43 27.73 1.74
N SER A 202 -31.60 28.32 1.44
CA SER A 202 -31.88 29.75 1.35
C SER A 202 -31.26 30.62 0.23
N ALA A 203 -32.20 31.28 -0.47
CA ALA A 203 -32.12 32.48 -1.29
C ALA A 203 -31.73 32.30 -2.76
N ILE A 204 -32.75 32.26 -3.63
CA ILE A 204 -32.91 33.16 -4.78
C ILE A 204 -34.43 33.24 -5.08
N ALA A 205 -34.94 34.46 -5.09
CA ALA A 205 -36.33 34.78 -5.45
C ALA A 205 -36.63 34.42 -6.92
N PRO A 206 -37.82 33.92 -7.25
CA PRO A 206 -38.20 33.67 -8.64
C PRO A 206 -38.52 35.00 -9.32
N GLN A 207 -37.83 35.26 -10.44
CA GLN A 207 -38.18 36.31 -11.37
C GLN A 207 -39.54 36.01 -12.00
N SER A 208 -40.39 37.04 -11.95
CA SER A 208 -41.69 37.13 -12.59
C SER A 208 -41.60 36.85 -14.09
N ALA A 209 -42.33 35.83 -14.56
CA ALA A 209 -42.73 35.69 -15.95
C ALA A 209 -44.23 35.39 -15.96
N ALA A 210 -44.96 36.30 -16.60
CA ALA A 210 -46.41 36.32 -16.69
C ALA A 210 -46.97 35.09 -17.42
N GLY A 211 -48.07 34.57 -16.90
CA GLY A 211 -48.82 33.46 -17.48
C GLY A 211 -50.08 33.19 -16.65
N ASN A 212 -51.02 34.12 -16.70
CA ASN A 212 -52.30 34.03 -16.01
C ASN A 212 -53.09 32.81 -16.48
N LEU A 213 -53.35 31.85 -15.58
CA LEU A 213 -54.54 31.01 -15.67
C LEU A 213 -55.15 30.85 -14.27
N PHE A 214 -56.15 31.69 -14.03
CA PHE A 214 -56.95 31.75 -12.82
C PHE A 214 -58.18 30.84 -12.99
N VAL A 215 -58.37 29.84 -12.12
CA VAL A 215 -59.69 29.31 -11.73
C VAL A 215 -59.62 28.84 -10.27
N PRO A 216 -60.18 29.58 -9.29
CA PRO A 216 -60.47 29.04 -7.96
C PRO A 216 -61.82 28.31 -7.97
N VAL A 217 -61.88 27.10 -7.39
CA VAL A 217 -63.16 26.46 -7.06
C VAL A 217 -63.49 26.69 -5.58
N SER A 218 -64.73 27.07 -5.36
CA SER A 218 -65.26 27.69 -4.15
C SER A 218 -65.47 26.74 -2.96
N THR A 219 -65.36 27.36 -1.78
CA THR A 219 -65.83 26.96 -0.45
C THR A 219 -67.28 26.48 -0.41
N ILE A 220 -67.55 25.40 0.34
CA ILE A 220 -68.75 25.11 1.15
C ILE A 220 -68.40 23.86 1.98
N GLY A 221 -68.61 23.70 3.29
CA GLY A 221 -69.33 24.43 4.32
C GLY A 221 -69.58 23.41 5.47
N SER A 222 -69.30 23.83 6.70
CA SER A 222 -69.94 23.49 7.99
C SER A 222 -70.61 22.11 8.24
N HIS A 223 -70.11 21.41 9.28
CA HIS A 223 -70.78 20.75 10.44
C HIS A 223 -72.25 20.25 10.35
N PRO A 224 -72.63 19.17 11.07
CA PRO A 224 -72.37 18.90 12.50
C PRO A 224 -71.32 17.83 12.79
#